data_AF-A0A6A4AFB8-F1
#
_entry.id   AF-A0A6A4AFB8-F1
#
_cell.length_a   1.000
_cell.length_b   1.000
_cell.length_c   1.000
_cell.angle_alpha   90.00
_cell.angle_beta   90.00
_cell.angle_gamma   90.00
#
_symmetry.space_group_name_H-M   'P 1'
#
loop_
_entity.id
_entity.type
_entity.pdbx_description
1 polymer ?
#
loop_
_entity_poly.entity_id
_entity_poly.type
_entity_poly.pdbx_seq_one_letter_code
_entity_poly.pdbx_strand_id
1 'polypeptide(L)'
;MDVKTAFLNGFLEEEIYMEQPVGYVQQGKEDHVCVLRKSIYGLKQAPRVWYYTFDEVMRAEGFVRVIKDHCVFIKTRGEICIISIYVDDLLVIGSKAFVSEMKDILKRRYQISVESAVYLAGTLREGAVSASSSCIKRSNRPKCWIASAWLSVDR
;
A
#
# COMPACT_ATOMS: atom_id res chain seq x y z
N MET A 1 -7.32 7.10 1.36
CA MET A 1 -5.93 7.31 1.83
C MET A 1 -5.06 6.59 0.84
N ASP A 2 -3.97 7.18 0.37
CA ASP A 2 -3.11 6.59 -0.66
C ASP A 2 -1.74 6.26 -0.04
N VAL A 3 -1.30 5.02 -0.16
CA VAL A 3 -0.01 4.55 0.33
C VAL A 3 1.04 4.77 -0.76
N LYS A 4 1.95 5.71 -0.50
CA LYS A 4 3.06 5.94 -1.40
C LYS A 4 3.98 4.73 -1.40
N THR A 5 4.38 4.32 -2.60
CA THR A 5 5.35 3.23 -2.80
C THR A 5 4.94 1.92 -2.14
N ALA A 6 3.65 1.58 -2.24
CA ALA A 6 3.07 0.40 -1.61
C ALA A 6 3.90 -0.87 -1.87
N PHE A 7 4.34 -1.10 -3.11
CA PHE A 7 5.14 -2.26 -3.49
C PHE A 7 6.53 -2.30 -2.84
N LEU A 8 7.14 -1.15 -2.53
CA LEU A 8 8.46 -1.12 -1.87
C LEU A 8 8.41 -1.54 -0.39
N ASN A 9 7.21 -1.74 0.17
CA ASN A 9 7.07 -2.16 1.57
C ASN A 9 7.19 -3.67 1.76
N GLY A 10 7.03 -4.47 0.69
CA GLY A 10 7.10 -5.92 0.78
C GLY A 10 8.41 -6.50 0.27
N PHE A 11 8.91 -7.52 0.97
CA PHE A 11 10.10 -8.27 0.58
C PHE A 11 9.74 -9.35 -0.43
N LEU A 12 10.65 -9.61 -1.37
CA LEU A 12 10.51 -10.71 -2.32
C LEU A 12 11.04 -11.99 -1.67
N GLU A 13 10.26 -13.06 -1.72
CA GLU A 13 10.72 -14.41 -1.38
C GLU A 13 11.55 -15.01 -2.52
N GLU A 14 11.20 -14.67 -3.76
CA GLU A 14 11.88 -15.12 -4.96
C GLU A 14 13.10 -14.25 -5.28
N GLU A 15 14.16 -14.88 -5.77
CA GLU A 15 15.35 -14.18 -6.23
C GLU A 15 15.14 -13.70 -7.67
N ILE A 16 15.04 -12.38 -7.84
CA ILE A 16 14.82 -11.75 -9.15
C ILE A 16 16.01 -10.88 -9.46
N TYR A 17 16.63 -11.18 -10.60
CA TYR A 17 17.72 -10.41 -11.16
C TYR A 17 17.19 -9.40 -12.17
N MET A 18 17.86 -8.26 -12.24
CA MET A 18 17.67 -7.33 -13.35
C MET A 18 18.98 -6.65 -13.72
N GLU A 19 18.99 -6.10 -14.92
CA GLU A 19 20.09 -5.29 -15.41
C GLU A 19 20.33 -4.08 -14.52
N GLN A 20 21.60 -3.67 -14.44
CA GLN A 20 21.98 -2.50 -13.68
C GLN A 20 21.31 -1.24 -14.25
N PRO A 21 20.67 -0.42 -13.41
CA PRO A 21 20.07 0.82 -13.88
C PRO A 21 21.14 1.80 -14.37
N VAL A 22 20.77 2.62 -15.35
CA VAL A 22 21.65 3.65 -15.91
C VAL A 22 22.15 4.57 -14.79
N GLY A 23 23.47 4.70 -14.67
CA GLY A 23 24.14 5.49 -13.63
C GLY A 23 24.54 4.73 -12.37
N TYR A 24 24.24 3.43 -12.27
CA TYR A 24 24.74 2.55 -11.19
C TYR A 24 25.89 1.64 -11.63
N VAL A 25 26.13 1.54 -12.93
CA VAL A 25 27.23 0.74 -13.50
C VAL A 25 28.57 1.35 -13.07
N GLN A 26 29.39 0.56 -12.39
CA GLN A 26 30.75 0.94 -12.01
C GLN A 26 31.74 0.45 -13.07
N GLN A 27 32.80 1.21 -13.30
CA GLN A 27 33.85 0.82 -14.24
C GLN A 27 34.47 -0.52 -13.83
N GLY A 28 34.48 -1.49 -14.75
CA GLY A 28 34.94 -2.86 -14.53
C GLY A 28 33.89 -3.80 -13.92
N LYS A 29 32.64 -3.36 -13.78
CA LYS A 29 31.49 -4.17 -13.29
C LYS A 29 30.29 -4.08 -14.23
N GLU A 30 30.54 -3.85 -15.51
CA GLU A 30 29.51 -3.64 -16.53
C GLU A 30 28.60 -4.87 -16.68
N ASP A 31 29.15 -6.08 -16.48
CA ASP A 31 28.42 -7.35 -16.64
C ASP A 31 27.65 -7.80 -15.38
N HIS A 32 27.70 -7.03 -14.29
CA HIS A 32 26.99 -7.38 -13.06
C HIS A 32 25.48 -7.21 -13.22
N VAL A 33 24.73 -7.89 -12.37
CA VAL A 33 23.28 -7.76 -12.27
C VAL A 33 22.90 -7.31 -10.86
N CYS A 34 21.73 -6.69 -10.73
CA CYS A 34 21.16 -6.34 -9.44
C CYS A 34 20.18 -7.42 -9.00
N VAL A 35 20.26 -7.81 -7.72
CA VAL A 35 19.24 -8.64 -7.08
C VAL A 35 18.21 -7.73 -6.41
N LEU A 36 16.95 -7.95 -6.74
CA LEU A 36 15.81 -7.28 -6.11
C LEU A 36 15.51 -7.92 -4.75
N ARG A 37 15.63 -7.12 -3.69
CA ARG A 37 15.22 -7.55 -2.33
C ARG A 37 13.76 -7.21 -2.02
N LYS A 38 13.24 -6.15 -2.64
CA LYS A 38 11.90 -5.61 -2.41
C LYS A 38 11.13 -5.58 -3.71
N SER A 39 9.81 -5.69 -3.60
CA SER A 39 8.97 -5.66 -4.80
C SER A 39 8.92 -4.24 -5.39
N ILE A 40 9.01 -4.12 -6.71
CA ILE A 40 8.97 -2.83 -7.42
C ILE A 40 7.80 -2.81 -8.42
N TYR A 41 7.42 -1.62 -8.87
CA TYR A 41 6.44 -1.46 -9.93
C TYR A 41 6.87 -2.24 -11.19
N GLY A 42 5.91 -2.91 -11.84
CA GLY A 42 6.14 -3.70 -13.05
C GLY A 42 6.38 -5.19 -12.79
N LEU A 43 6.68 -5.60 -11.55
CA LEU A 43 6.71 -7.02 -11.19
C LEU A 43 5.29 -7.59 -11.08
N LYS A 44 5.07 -8.77 -11.65
CA LYS A 44 3.76 -9.45 -11.64
C LYS A 44 3.30 -9.79 -10.22
N GLN A 45 4.23 -10.08 -9.33
CA GLN A 45 3.97 -10.47 -7.93
C GLN A 45 3.96 -9.29 -6.95
N ALA A 46 4.36 -8.07 -7.36
CA ALA A 46 4.39 -6.91 -6.47
C ALA A 46 3.04 -6.61 -5.76
N PRO A 47 1.88 -6.65 -6.46
CA PRO A 47 0.59 -6.46 -5.79
C PRO A 47 0.29 -7.50 -4.72
N ARG A 48 0.68 -8.75 -4.96
CA ARG A 48 0.48 -9.88 -4.03
C ARG A 48 1.36 -9.74 -2.80
N VAL A 49 2.63 -9.40 -2.99
CA VAL A 49 3.60 -9.17 -1.91
C VAL A 49 3.17 -8.00 -1.03
N TRP A 50 2.69 -6.92 -1.63
CA TRP A 50 2.12 -5.80 -0.89
C TRP A 50 0.88 -6.20 -0.09
N TYR A 51 -0.06 -6.92 -0.70
CA TYR A 51 -1.26 -7.38 -0.02
C TYR A 51 -0.94 -8.22 1.23
N TYR A 52 -0.02 -9.18 1.14
CA TYR A 52 0.35 -10.00 2.30
C TYR A 52 1.04 -9.20 3.40
N THR A 53 1.92 -8.27 3.01
CA THR A 53 2.57 -7.35 3.94
C THR A 53 1.52 -6.54 4.72
N PHE A 54 0.49 -6.06 4.03
CA PHE A 54 -0.60 -5.30 4.65
C PHE A 54 -1.49 -6.19 5.54
N ASP A 55 -1.86 -7.38 5.07
CA ASP A 55 -2.66 -8.38 5.79
C ASP A 55 -1.98 -8.82 7.10
N GLU A 56 -0.66 -8.98 7.12
CA GLU A 56 0.10 -9.26 8.35
C GLU A 56 -0.01 -8.10 9.35
N VAL A 57 0.19 -6.86 8.91
CA VAL A 57 0.08 -5.68 9.78
C VAL A 57 -1.33 -5.53 10.32
N MET A 58 -2.37 -5.68 9.49
CA MET A 58 -3.76 -5.59 9.94
C MET A 58 -4.09 -6.65 11.00
N ARG A 59 -3.64 -7.90 10.80
CA ARG A 59 -3.84 -8.97 11.78
C ARG A 59 -3.09 -8.73 13.08
N ALA A 60 -1.87 -8.21 13.03
CA ALA A 60 -1.10 -7.83 14.21
C ALA A 60 -1.81 -6.71 15.01
N GLU A 61 -2.46 -5.79 14.30
CA GLU A 61 -3.31 -4.75 14.90
C GLU A 61 -4.69 -5.29 15.34
N GLY A 62 -4.96 -6.59 15.24
CA GLY A 62 -6.20 -7.23 15.71
C GLY A 62 -7.39 -7.07 14.78
N PHE A 63 -7.19 -6.77 13.50
CA PHE A 63 -8.25 -6.85 12.50
C PHE A 63 -8.45 -8.29 12.03
N VAL A 64 -9.70 -8.60 11.71
CA VAL A 64 -10.10 -9.87 11.10
C VAL A 64 -10.47 -9.61 9.64
N ARG A 65 -9.91 -10.41 8.74
CA ARG A 65 -10.23 -10.36 7.32
C ARG A 65 -11.59 -10.99 7.04
N VAL A 66 -12.38 -10.36 6.17
CA VAL A 66 -13.67 -10.89 5.73
C VAL A 66 -13.46 -12.09 4.82
N ILE A 67 -14.19 -13.19 5.07
CA ILE A 67 -14.04 -14.44 4.30
C ILE A 67 -14.49 -14.26 2.84
N LYS A 68 -15.56 -13.49 2.62
CA LYS A 68 -16.11 -13.25 1.28
C LYS A 68 -15.31 -12.24 0.45
N ASP A 69 -14.57 -11.35 1.13
CA ASP A 69 -13.76 -10.33 0.47
C ASP A 69 -12.45 -10.15 1.22
N HIS A 70 -11.38 -10.68 0.62
CA HIS A 70 -10.04 -10.68 1.18
C HIS A 70 -9.43 -9.27 1.29
N CYS A 71 -10.00 -8.28 0.60
CA CYS A 71 -9.56 -6.89 0.65
C CYS A 71 -10.19 -6.10 1.80
N VAL A 72 -11.14 -6.70 2.55
CA VAL A 72 -11.86 -6.03 3.64
C VAL A 72 -11.45 -6.61 4.99
N PHE A 73 -11.15 -5.70 5.92
CA PHE A 73 -10.71 -5.97 7.28
C PHE A 73 -11.66 -5.30 8.27
N ILE A 74 -12.05 -6.01 9.33
CA ILE A 74 -12.99 -5.52 10.34
C ILE A 74 -12.39 -5.68 11.73
N LYS A 75 -12.52 -4.66 12.57
CA LYS A 75 -12.17 -4.70 13.99
C LYS A 75 -13.30 -4.11 14.81
N THR A 76 -13.64 -4.76 15.92
CA THR A 76 -14.73 -4.34 16.81
C THR A 76 -14.19 -4.13 18.23
N ARG A 77 -14.41 -2.94 18.79
CA ARG A 77 -14.04 -2.56 20.17
C ARG A 77 -15.14 -1.71 20.80
N GLY A 78 -16.36 -2.24 20.89
CA GLY A 78 -17.57 -1.48 21.23
C GLY A 78 -18.12 -0.66 20.04
N GLU A 79 -17.24 -0.17 19.17
CA GLU A 79 -17.55 0.37 17.85
C GLU A 79 -16.89 -0.47 16.74
N ILE A 80 -17.39 -0.35 15.50
CA ILE A 80 -16.87 -1.07 14.34
C ILE A 80 -15.95 -0.15 13.53
N CYS A 81 -14.78 -0.66 13.15
CA CYS A 81 -13.94 -0.09 12.10
C CYS A 81 -13.77 -1.10 10.96
N ILE A 82 -13.93 -0.60 9.74
CA ILE A 82 -13.79 -1.35 8.50
C ILE A 82 -12.68 -0.69 7.69
N ILE A 83 -11.73 -1.46 7.21
CA ILE A 83 -10.68 -1.02 6.29
C ILE A 83 -10.79 -1.85 5.03
N SER A 84 -10.84 -1.20 3.87
CA SER A 84 -10.76 -1.84 2.56
C SER A 84 -9.51 -1.39 1.84
N ILE A 85 -8.78 -2.32 1.24
CA ILE A 85 -7.60 -2.06 0.42
C ILE A 85 -7.90 -2.29 -1.06
N TYR A 86 -7.48 -1.37 -1.92
CA TYR A 86 -7.47 -1.52 -3.37
C TYR A 86 -6.13 -1.05 -3.91
N VAL A 87 -5.19 -1.99 -4.06
CA VAL A 87 -3.81 -1.72 -4.49
C VAL A 87 -3.16 -0.68 -3.56
N ASP A 88 -3.00 0.57 -4.01
CA ASP A 88 -2.35 1.65 -3.27
C ASP A 88 -3.37 2.46 -2.44
N ASP A 89 -4.68 2.30 -2.72
CA ASP A 89 -5.76 3.00 -2.05
C ASP A 89 -6.28 2.25 -0.82
N LEU A 90 -6.50 3.00 0.25
CA LEU A 90 -7.09 2.57 1.51
C LEU A 90 -8.36 3.37 1.82
N LEU A 91 -9.46 2.66 2.00
CA LEU A 91 -10.71 3.18 2.51
C LEU A 91 -10.85 2.78 3.98
N VAL A 92 -11.00 3.76 4.88
CA VAL A 92 -11.15 3.53 6.32
C VAL A 92 -12.49 4.10 6.76
N ILE A 93 -13.34 3.25 7.33
CA ILE A 93 -14.69 3.56 7.78
C ILE A 93 -14.78 3.21 9.27
N GLY A 94 -15.35 4.09 10.07
CA GLY A 94 -15.50 3.87 11.52
C GLY A 94 -15.79 5.18 12.24
N SER A 95 -15.81 5.12 13.58
CA SER A 95 -15.93 6.32 14.39
C SER A 95 -14.73 7.26 14.20
N LYS A 96 -14.92 8.55 14.46
CA LYS A 96 -13.86 9.56 14.28
C LYS A 96 -12.60 9.22 15.10
N ALA A 97 -12.79 8.72 16.32
CA ALA A 97 -11.70 8.29 17.19
C ALA A 97 -10.92 7.13 16.56
N PHE A 98 -11.63 6.10 16.11
CA PHE A 98 -11.00 4.90 15.56
C PHE A 98 -10.29 5.18 14.22
N VAL A 99 -10.90 5.98 13.35
CA VAL A 99 -10.28 6.44 12.10
C VAL A 99 -9.00 7.24 12.37
N SER A 100 -8.98 8.07 13.42
CA SER A 100 -7.78 8.83 13.79
C SER A 100 -6.67 7.91 14.30
N GLU A 101 -6.99 6.97 15.20
CA GLU A 101 -6.06 5.97 15.70
C GLU A 101 -5.44 5.16 14.55
N MET A 102 -6.28 4.68 13.62
CA MET A 102 -5.82 3.92 12.46
C MET A 102 -4.96 4.75 11.51
N LYS A 103 -5.27 6.04 11.32
CA LYS A 103 -4.43 6.95 10.55
C LYS A 103 -3.04 7.05 11.16
N ASP A 104 -2.93 7.16 12.48
CA ASP A 104 -1.65 7.30 13.17
C ASP A 104 -0.83 6.01 13.10
N ILE A 105 -1.47 4.84 13.30
CA ILE A 105 -0.82 3.53 13.11
C ILE A 105 -0.26 3.41 11.70
N LEU A 106 -1.09 3.68 10.69
CA LEU A 106 -0.71 3.55 9.29
C LEU A 106 0.39 4.55 8.88
N LYS A 107 0.34 5.79 9.37
CA LYS A 107 1.39 6.80 9.12
C LYS A 107 2.73 6.48 9.76
N ARG A 108 2.74 5.77 10.90
CA ARG A 108 3.99 5.31 11.52
C ARG A 108 4.68 4.24 10.68
N ARG A 109 3.90 3.47 9.91
CA ARG A 109 4.40 2.30 9.16
C ARG A 109 4.63 2.59 7.68
N TYR A 110 3.82 3.47 7.10
CA TYR A 110 3.82 3.77 5.67
C TYR A 110 3.80 5.27 5.41
N GLN A 111 4.35 5.67 4.26
CA GLN A 111 4.21 7.04 3.77
C GLN A 111 2.84 7.22 3.11
N ILE A 112 1.97 8.05 3.69
CA ILE A 112 0.56 8.14 3.27
C ILE A 112 0.16 9.55 2.83
N SER A 113 -0.56 9.64 1.72
CA SER A 113 -1.33 10.79 1.26
C SER A 113 -2.77 10.69 1.78
N VAL A 114 -3.35 11.76 2.32
CA VAL A 114 -4.78 11.78 2.66
C VAL A 114 -5.50 12.71 1.69
N GLU A 115 -6.28 12.13 0.77
CA GLU A 115 -6.98 12.90 -0.26
C GLU A 115 -8.31 13.46 0.23
N SER A 116 -9.10 12.71 1.02
CA SER A 116 -10.37 13.16 1.59
C SER A 116 -10.78 12.26 2.77
N ALA A 117 -11.34 12.85 3.82
CA ALA A 117 -11.98 12.12 4.91
C ALA A 117 -13.49 12.29 4.78
N VAL A 118 -14.20 11.25 4.32
CA VAL A 118 -15.66 11.23 4.30
C VAL A 118 -16.12 10.57 5.60
N TYR A 119 -16.70 11.36 6.50
CA TYR A 119 -17.36 10.83 7.69
C TYR A 119 -18.79 10.49 7.30
N LEU A 120 -19.12 9.20 7.18
CA LEU A 120 -20.50 8.76 7.04
C LEU A 120 -21.20 8.93 8.41
N ALA A 121 -21.64 10.15 8.71
CA ALA A 121 -22.61 10.40 9.78
C ALA A 121 -24.00 10.06 9.23
N GLY A 122 -24.29 8.77 9.08
CA GLY A 122 -25.57 8.30 8.58
C GLY A 122 -26.41 7.69 9.69
N THR A 123 -27.27 8.49 10.32
CA THR A 123 -28.51 7.93 10.90
C THR A 123 -29.31 7.39 9.71
N LEU A 124 -29.63 6.10 9.73
CA LEU A 124 -30.51 5.45 8.74
C LEU A 124 -31.84 6.21 8.69
N ARG A 125 -32.01 7.04 7.66
CA ARG A 125 -33.32 7.34 7.10
C ARG A 125 -33.23 7.06 5.61
N GLU A 126 -34.09 6.16 5.17
CA GLU A 126 -34.28 5.79 3.77
C GLU A 126 -34.47 7.05 2.93
N GLY A 127 -33.61 7.25 1.91
CA GLY A 127 -33.81 8.33 0.95
C GLY A 127 -32.53 8.83 0.26
N ALA A 128 -32.37 8.42 -1.00
CA ALA A 128 -31.57 9.05 -2.06
C ALA A 128 -30.04 9.14 -1.88
N VAL A 129 -29.32 8.25 -2.57
CA VAL A 129 -27.91 8.44 -2.94
C VAL A 129 -27.87 9.10 -4.31
N SER A 130 -27.42 10.36 -4.38
CA SER A 130 -26.96 10.97 -5.64
C SER A 130 -25.44 10.81 -5.71
N ALA A 131 -24.97 10.10 -6.74
CA ALA A 131 -23.56 9.97 -7.05
C ALA A 131 -23.14 11.14 -7.95
N SER A 132 -22.21 11.98 -7.49
CA SER A 132 -21.48 12.89 -8.37
C SER A 132 -20.10 12.30 -8.68
N SER A 133 -19.88 12.05 -9.96
CA SER A 133 -18.61 11.63 -10.54
C SER A 133 -17.73 12.86 -10.79
N SER A 134 -16.52 12.86 -10.24
CA SER A 134 -15.49 13.85 -10.61
C SER A 134 -14.15 13.16 -10.88
N CYS A 135 -13.62 13.48 -12.06
CA CYS A 135 -12.48 12.87 -12.73
C CYS A 135 -11.14 13.05 -11.98
N ILE A 136 -10.35 11.97 -11.94
CA ILE A 136 -8.98 11.93 -11.39
C ILE A 136 -7.98 12.53 -12.40
N LYS A 137 -7.28 13.60 -12.00
CA LYS A 137 -6.14 14.16 -12.76
C LYS A 137 -4.83 13.50 -12.33
N ARG A 138 -4.12 12.91 -13.31
CA ARG A 138 -2.76 12.34 -13.16
C ARG A 138 -1.76 13.42 -12.72
N SER A 139 -0.95 13.10 -11.69
CA SER A 139 0.18 13.89 -11.22
C SER A 139 1.50 13.18 -11.56
N ASN A 140 2.41 13.94 -12.18
CA ASN A 140 3.73 13.54 -12.67
C ASN A 140 4.77 13.61 -11.51
N ARG A 141 5.61 12.57 -11.29
CA ARG A 141 6.69 12.61 -10.27
C ARG A 141 8.03 11.97 -10.73
N PRO A 142 9.20 12.45 -10.24
CA PRO A 142 10.54 12.08 -10.72
C PRO A 142 11.24 10.94 -9.96
N LYS A 143 12.38 10.50 -10.55
CA LYS A 143 13.15 9.25 -10.40
C LYS A 143 14.07 9.12 -9.15
N CYS A 144 13.58 9.29 -7.91
CA CYS A 144 14.44 9.13 -6.70
C CYS A 144 14.31 7.81 -5.93
N TRP A 145 13.44 6.88 -6.36
CA TRP A 145 13.09 5.69 -5.57
C TRP A 145 14.03 4.49 -5.72
N ILE A 146 15.05 4.59 -6.57
CA ILE A 146 15.86 3.43 -6.95
C ILE A 146 16.77 3.01 -5.78
N ALA A 147 17.44 3.88 -5.04
CA ALA A 147 18.55 3.46 -4.15
C ALA A 147 18.22 2.45 -3.01
N SER A 148 16.97 2.32 -2.55
CA SER A 148 16.63 1.54 -1.34
C SER A 148 16.20 0.08 -1.57
N ALA A 149 16.35 -0.45 -2.79
CA ALA A 149 15.81 -1.77 -3.17
C ALA A 149 16.84 -2.84 -3.61
N TRP A 150 18.14 -2.53 -3.69
CA TRP A 150 19.12 -3.36 -4.41
C TRP A 150 20.30 -3.85 -3.59
N LEU A 151 20.84 -4.99 -3.99
CA LEU A 151 22.22 -5.41 -3.75
C LEU A 151 22.85 -5.80 -5.11
N SER A 152 24.08 -5.35 -5.36
CA SER A 152 24.86 -5.76 -6.54
C SER A 152 25.55 -7.09 -6.24
N VAL A 153 25.42 -8.04 -7.16
CA VAL A 153 25.96 -9.40 -7.01
C VAL A 153 26.68 -9.79 -8.31
N ASP A 154 27.81 -10.48 -8.18
CA ASP A 154 28.57 -11.02 -9.31
C ASP A 154 27.78 -12.16 -9.97
N ARG A 155 28.06 -12.41 -11.25
CA ARG A 155 27.36 -13.42 -12.05
C ARG A 155 27.89 -14.83 -11.82
#